data_AF-A0A9K3K5U9-F1
#
_entry.id   AF-A0A9K3K5U9-F1
#
_cell.length_a   1.000
_cell.length_b   1.000
_cell.length_c   1.000
_cell.angle_alpha   90.00
_cell.angle_beta   90.00
_cell.angle_gamma   90.00
#
_symmetry.space_group_name_H-M   'P 1'
#
loop_
_entity.id
_entity.type
_entity.pdbx_description
1 polymer ?
#
loop_
_entity_poly.entity_id
_entity_poly.type
_entity_poly.pdbx_seq_one_letter_code
_entity_poly.pdbx_strand_id
1 'polypeptide(L)'
;MTDRQKQLRTAILQSRPRTGLNGPFGPWLAVPDIAEPASSLGKACRYDTSLSFRESEMIILLTGAKMKSHTEFEIHTHEAIQAGWSMDVISAIPRNDEFTIQAVETRLVPLLKNDRERSLYDSQPNYSTLVRYRMKRILPQKRQWTTRTVSWSRLPVSWDITPMFRTRSMYSHPTQLTSRWENVSTT
;
A
#
# COMPACT_ATOMS: atom_id res chain seq x y z
N MET A 1 4.31 -11.62 -23.39
CA MET A 1 3.22 -10.72 -22.96
C MET A 1 2.07 -10.82 -23.94
N THR A 2 0.85 -11.04 -23.44
CA THR A 2 -0.38 -10.98 -24.24
C THR A 2 -0.64 -9.55 -24.72
N ASP A 3 -1.53 -9.35 -25.69
CA ASP A 3 -1.82 -8.01 -26.20
C ASP A 3 -2.46 -7.11 -25.14
N ARG A 4 -3.32 -7.67 -24.28
CA ARG A 4 -3.86 -6.95 -23.11
C ARG A 4 -2.76 -6.48 -22.15
N GLN A 5 -1.75 -7.32 -21.89
CA GLN A 5 -0.60 -6.92 -21.06
C GLN A 5 0.23 -5.82 -21.71
N LYS A 6 0.45 -5.86 -23.03
CA LYS A 6 1.17 -4.81 -23.77
C LYS A 6 0.42 -3.48 -23.70
N GLN A 7 -0.90 -3.50 -23.92
CA GLN A 7 -1.76 -2.31 -23.83
C GLN A 7 -1.72 -1.70 -22.43
N LEU A 8 -1.90 -2.52 -21.39
CA LEU A 8 -1.82 -2.05 -20.00
C LEU A 8 -0.43 -1.51 -19.65
N ARG A 9 0.64 -2.16 -20.09
CA ARG A 9 2.01 -1.66 -19.90
C ARG A 9 2.17 -0.27 -20.49
N THR A 10 1.74 -0.06 -21.73
CA THR A 10 1.81 1.26 -22.38
C THR A 10 0.99 2.30 -21.62
N ALA A 11 -0.23 1.97 -21.20
CA ALA A 11 -1.08 2.87 -20.42
C ALA A 11 -0.46 3.24 -19.05
N ILE A 12 0.16 2.27 -18.36
CA ILE A 12 0.87 2.53 -17.09
C ILE A 12 2.07 3.46 -17.32
N LEU A 13 2.89 3.21 -18.34
CA LEU A 13 4.04 4.05 -18.65
C LEU A 13 3.63 5.48 -19.02
N GLN A 14 2.53 5.65 -19.75
CA GLN A 14 1.99 6.97 -20.10
C GLN A 14 1.43 7.72 -18.88
N SER A 15 0.75 7.02 -17.97
CA SER A 15 0.18 7.62 -16.75
C SER A 15 1.19 7.81 -15.61
N ARG A 16 2.35 7.16 -15.68
CA ARG A 16 3.45 7.26 -14.71
C ARG A 16 4.78 7.60 -15.40
N PRO A 17 4.92 8.81 -15.98
CA PRO A 17 6.10 9.14 -16.78
C PRO A 17 7.42 9.14 -15.98
N ARG A 18 7.37 9.33 -14.65
CA ARG A 18 8.56 9.34 -13.78
C ARG A 18 8.90 7.97 -13.21
N THR A 19 7.90 7.29 -12.64
CA THR A 19 8.10 6.02 -11.92
C THR A 19 7.84 4.77 -12.77
N GLY A 20 7.27 4.91 -13.97
CA GLY A 20 7.11 3.83 -14.95
C GLY A 20 6.45 2.57 -14.38
N LEU A 21 7.20 1.47 -14.37
CA LEU A 21 6.77 0.16 -13.81
C LEU A 21 7.34 -0.12 -12.41
N ASN A 22 7.99 0.86 -11.77
CA ASN A 22 8.50 0.70 -10.41
C ASN A 22 7.38 0.34 -9.44
N GLY A 23 7.74 -0.42 -8.40
CA GLY A 23 6.81 -0.98 -7.44
C GLY A 23 6.08 -2.20 -7.99
N PRO A 24 4.82 -2.44 -7.60
CA PRO A 24 4.13 -3.70 -7.88
C PRO A 24 3.61 -3.83 -9.32
N PHE A 25 3.79 -2.81 -10.17
CA PHE A 25 3.22 -2.76 -11.52
C PHE A 25 3.81 -3.81 -12.46
N GLY A 26 5.11 -4.09 -12.36
CA GLY A 26 5.74 -5.19 -13.10
C GLY A 26 5.08 -6.55 -12.79
N PRO A 27 5.04 -6.97 -11.52
CA PRO A 27 4.31 -8.17 -11.10
C PRO A 27 2.82 -8.16 -11.46
N TRP A 28 2.11 -7.05 -11.26
CA TRP A 28 0.69 -6.96 -11.57
C TRP A 28 0.41 -7.16 -13.06
N LEU A 29 1.30 -6.75 -13.96
CA LEU A 29 1.12 -6.99 -15.40
C LEU A 29 0.97 -8.48 -15.72
N ALA A 30 1.46 -9.41 -14.88
CA ALA A 30 1.21 -10.83 -15.06
C ALA A 30 -0.29 -11.19 -14.98
N VAL A 31 -1.09 -10.39 -14.24
CA VAL A 31 -2.53 -10.58 -14.03
C VAL A 31 -3.28 -9.28 -14.42
N PRO A 32 -3.67 -9.12 -15.70
CA PRO A 32 -4.34 -7.92 -16.20
C PRO A 32 -5.54 -7.44 -15.38
N ASP A 33 -6.34 -8.38 -14.87
CA ASP A 33 -7.53 -8.09 -14.05
C ASP A 33 -7.20 -7.49 -12.68
N ILE A 34 -5.93 -7.53 -12.25
CA ILE A 34 -5.42 -6.83 -11.07
C ILE A 34 -4.73 -5.53 -11.48
N ALA A 35 -3.88 -5.56 -12.51
CA ALA A 35 -3.09 -4.40 -12.93
C ALA A 35 -3.94 -3.18 -13.28
N GLU A 36 -5.03 -3.39 -14.03
CA GLU A 36 -5.89 -2.30 -14.50
C GLU A 36 -6.62 -1.57 -13.35
N PRO A 37 -7.37 -2.25 -12.47
CA PRO A 37 -8.01 -1.58 -11.34
C PRO A 37 -6.99 -1.02 -10.35
N ALA A 38 -5.88 -1.71 -10.08
CA ALA A 38 -4.87 -1.23 -9.14
C ALA A 38 -4.15 0.04 -9.67
N SER A 39 -3.87 0.10 -10.97
CA SER A 39 -3.33 1.31 -11.62
C SER A 39 -4.31 2.47 -11.55
N SER A 40 -5.59 2.22 -11.81
CA SER A 40 -6.65 3.22 -11.74
C SER A 40 -6.84 3.76 -10.32
N LEU A 41 -6.86 2.88 -9.32
CA LEU A 41 -6.88 3.27 -7.90
C LEU A 41 -5.65 4.10 -7.53
N GLY A 42 -4.47 3.66 -7.94
CA GLY A 42 -3.23 4.37 -7.68
C GLY A 42 -3.20 5.76 -8.32
N LYS A 43 -3.76 5.93 -9.53
CA LYS A 43 -3.92 7.24 -10.18
C LYS A 43 -4.88 8.13 -9.38
N ALA A 44 -6.03 7.59 -9.01
CA ALA A 44 -7.05 8.32 -8.25
C ALA A 44 -6.48 8.87 -6.93
N CYS A 45 -5.74 8.04 -6.18
CA CYS A 45 -5.16 8.44 -4.89
C CYS A 45 -3.99 9.44 -5.01
N ARG A 46 -3.27 9.47 -6.13
CA ARG A 46 -2.05 10.28 -6.27
C ARG A 46 -2.25 11.57 -7.07
N TYR A 47 -3.01 11.50 -8.15
CA TYR A 47 -3.09 12.57 -9.15
C TYR A 47 -4.46 13.24 -9.20
N ASP A 48 -5.53 12.53 -8.85
CA ASP A 48 -6.90 13.08 -8.87
C ASP A 48 -7.30 13.64 -7.49
N THR A 49 -6.37 14.35 -6.84
CA THR A 49 -6.55 14.97 -5.52
C THR A 49 -6.21 16.47 -5.56
N SER A 50 -6.50 17.20 -4.48
CA SER A 50 -6.07 18.59 -4.33
C SER A 50 -4.67 18.75 -3.72
N LEU A 51 -3.97 17.63 -3.47
CA LEU A 51 -2.61 17.65 -2.97
C LEU A 51 -1.66 18.02 -4.10
N SER A 52 -0.71 18.89 -3.81
CA SER A 52 0.43 19.11 -4.70
C SER A 52 1.31 17.85 -4.74
N PHE A 53 2.15 17.74 -5.76
CA PHE A 53 3.12 16.64 -5.86
C PHE A 53 3.94 16.48 -4.57
N ARG A 54 4.44 17.59 -4.01
CA ARG A 54 5.18 17.62 -2.74
C ARG A 54 4.38 17.04 -1.57
N GLU A 55 3.12 17.42 -1.43
CA GLU A 55 2.28 16.94 -0.34
C GLU A 55 1.92 15.45 -0.51
N SER A 56 1.64 15.02 -1.74
CA SER A 56 1.36 13.62 -2.07
C SER A 56 2.54 12.72 -1.69
N GLU A 57 3.77 13.08 -2.06
CA GLU A 57 4.95 12.27 -1.71
C GLU A 57 5.16 12.13 -0.21
N MET A 58 4.88 13.19 0.54
CA MET A 58 4.97 13.15 1.99
C MET A 58 3.93 12.21 2.61
N ILE A 59 2.67 12.28 2.15
CA ILE A 59 1.62 11.36 2.59
C ILE A 59 1.97 9.91 2.25
N ILE A 60 2.55 9.67 1.06
CA ILE A 60 2.96 8.32 0.66
C ILE A 60 4.09 7.81 1.56
N LEU A 61 5.12 8.61 1.85
CA LEU A 61 6.20 8.21 2.75
C LEU A 61 5.70 7.87 4.15
N LEU A 62 4.82 8.69 4.73
CA LEU A 62 4.23 8.41 6.04
C LEU A 62 3.38 7.14 6.02
N THR A 63 2.60 6.94 4.95
CA THR A 63 1.80 5.73 4.77
C THR A 63 2.70 4.51 4.66
N GLY A 64 3.76 4.59 3.85
CA GLY A 64 4.75 3.53 3.71
C GLY A 64 5.42 3.19 5.04
N ALA A 65 5.83 4.20 5.81
CA ALA A 65 6.43 4.01 7.11
C ALA A 65 5.48 3.37 8.12
N LYS A 66 4.23 3.86 8.21
CA LYS A 66 3.19 3.32 9.10
C LYS A 66 2.84 1.88 8.77
N MET A 67 2.76 1.56 7.49
CA MET A 67 2.42 0.23 6.99
C MET A 67 3.64 -0.71 6.89
N LYS A 68 4.83 -0.26 7.32
CA LYS A 68 6.09 -1.00 7.23
C LYS A 68 6.43 -1.45 5.79
N SER A 69 6.00 -0.66 4.80
CA SER A 69 6.28 -0.89 3.39
C SER A 69 7.61 -0.25 3.00
N HIS A 70 8.71 -0.97 3.22
CA HIS A 70 10.07 -0.50 2.92
C HIS A 70 10.25 -0.13 1.44
N THR A 71 9.76 -0.98 0.54
CA THR A 71 9.89 -0.76 -0.90
C THR A 71 9.16 0.51 -1.35
N GLU A 72 7.95 0.76 -0.87
CA GLU A 72 7.22 1.99 -1.20
C GLU A 72 7.94 3.21 -0.61
N PHE A 73 8.42 3.12 0.63
CA PHE A 73 9.17 4.21 1.26
C PHE A 73 10.45 4.56 0.47
N GLU A 74 11.22 3.56 0.04
CA GLU A 74 12.45 3.76 -0.73
C GLU A 74 12.17 4.37 -2.11
N ILE A 75 11.20 3.83 -2.85
CA ILE A 75 10.81 4.36 -4.17
C ILE A 75 10.38 5.82 -4.04
N HIS A 76 9.56 6.14 -3.04
CA HIS A 76 9.02 7.47 -2.85
C HIS A 76 9.99 8.44 -2.15
N THR A 77 11.09 7.96 -1.57
CA THR A 77 12.15 8.84 -1.05
C THR A 77 12.78 9.65 -2.17
N HIS A 78 13.04 9.03 -3.32
CA HIS A 78 13.60 9.72 -4.48
C HIS A 78 12.63 10.78 -5.03
N GLU A 79 11.37 10.41 -5.19
CA GLU A 79 10.32 11.32 -5.68
C GLU A 79 10.06 12.47 -4.70
N ALA A 80 10.11 12.23 -3.39
CA ALA A 80 9.98 13.26 -2.37
C ALA A 80 11.12 14.30 -2.44
N ILE A 81 12.36 13.86 -2.68
CA ILE A 81 13.51 14.75 -2.90
C ILE A 81 13.28 15.61 -4.15
N GLN A 82 12.82 15.00 -5.25
CA GLN A 82 12.47 15.75 -6.47
C GLN A 82 11.33 16.75 -6.23
N ALA A 83 10.39 16.43 -5.34
CA ALA A 83 9.33 17.34 -4.89
C ALA A 83 9.82 18.42 -3.91
N GLY A 84 11.13 18.42 -3.60
CA GLY A 84 11.85 19.42 -2.84
C GLY A 84 11.96 19.12 -1.34
N TRP A 85 11.62 17.92 -0.86
CA TRP A 85 11.82 17.58 0.55
C TRP A 85 13.31 17.38 0.84
N SER A 86 13.81 17.94 1.94
CA SER A 86 15.19 17.68 2.35
C SER A 86 15.30 16.30 2.97
N MET A 87 16.51 15.74 2.93
CA MET A 87 16.78 14.45 3.56
C MET A 87 16.60 14.52 5.08
N ASP A 88 16.79 15.67 5.72
CA ASP A 88 16.52 15.86 7.15
C ASP A 88 15.05 15.60 7.48
N VAL A 89 14.13 16.14 6.67
CA VAL A 89 12.68 15.92 6.84
C VAL A 89 12.34 14.45 6.59
N ILE A 90 12.87 13.84 5.52
CA ILE A 90 12.58 12.44 5.21
C ILE A 90 13.13 11.50 6.29
N SER A 91 14.33 11.76 6.81
CA SER A 91 14.97 10.96 7.86
C SER A 91 14.29 11.11 9.22
N ALA A 92 13.60 12.23 9.44
CA ALA A 92 12.82 12.45 10.65
C ALA A 92 11.56 11.56 10.73
N ILE A 93 11.10 10.99 9.61
CA ILE A 93 9.95 10.09 9.59
C ILE A 93 10.30 8.82 10.42
N PRO A 94 9.58 8.54 11.53
CA PRO A 94 9.79 7.31 12.27
C PRO A 94 9.38 6.10 11.42
N ARG A 95 10.01 4.94 11.61
CA ARG A 95 9.77 3.75 10.79
C ARG A 95 9.59 2.51 11.66
N ASN A 96 8.96 1.48 11.12
CA ASN A 96 8.74 0.20 11.80
C ASN A 96 7.99 0.40 13.13
N ASP A 97 8.47 -0.24 14.19
CA ASP A 97 7.87 -0.18 15.52
C ASP A 97 8.03 1.18 16.20
N GLU A 98 8.87 2.07 15.67
CA GLU A 98 8.98 3.45 16.15
C GLU A 98 7.85 4.35 15.65
N PHE A 99 7.07 3.91 14.65
CA PHE A 99 6.02 4.75 14.07
C PHE A 99 4.88 4.96 15.07
N THR A 100 4.84 6.15 15.66
CA THR A 100 3.70 6.64 16.44
C THR A 100 3.39 8.07 16.02
N ILE A 101 2.14 8.52 16.22
CA ILE A 101 1.76 9.91 15.97
C ILE A 101 2.65 10.86 16.80
N GLN A 102 2.90 10.52 18.07
CA GLN A 102 3.79 11.30 18.93
C GLN A 102 5.23 11.39 18.37
N ALA A 103 5.77 10.30 17.82
CA ALA A 103 7.10 10.31 17.22
C ALA A 103 7.15 11.18 15.96
N VAL A 104 6.09 11.15 15.13
CA VAL A 104 5.95 12.06 13.97
C VAL A 104 5.88 13.51 14.46
N GLU A 105 5.01 13.83 15.42
CA GLU A 105 4.90 15.18 15.98
C GLU A 105 6.21 15.68 16.57
N THR A 106 6.96 14.80 17.23
CA THR A 106 8.21 15.18 17.91
C THR A 106 9.36 15.35 16.93
N ARG A 107 9.49 14.45 15.95
CA ARG A 107 10.67 14.40 15.05
C ARG A 107 10.48 15.23 13.78
N LEU A 108 9.28 15.18 13.19
CA LEU A 108 9.02 15.68 11.85
C LEU A 108 8.39 17.06 11.84
N VAL A 109 7.35 17.29 12.65
CA VAL A 109 6.61 18.56 12.66
C VAL A 109 7.49 19.80 12.88
N PRO A 110 8.53 19.78 13.75
CA PRO A 110 9.42 20.93 13.93
C PRO A 110 10.23 21.31 12.67
N LEU A 111 10.36 20.39 11.71
CA LEU A 111 11.11 20.61 10.47
C LEU A 111 10.23 21.17 9.33
N LEU A 112 8.91 21.28 9.55
CA LEU A 112 7.95 21.73 8.54
C LEU A 112 7.85 23.25 8.52
N LYS A 113 7.82 23.83 7.32
CA LYS A 113 8.05 25.27 7.13
C LYS A 113 6.80 26.12 7.31
N ASN A 114 5.61 25.55 7.08
CA ASN A 114 4.36 26.30 7.06
C ASN A 114 3.18 25.47 7.59
N ASP A 115 2.07 26.15 7.89
CA ASP A 115 0.87 25.51 8.46
C ASP A 115 0.22 24.50 7.51
N ARG A 116 0.39 24.69 6.20
CA ARG A 116 -0.13 23.76 5.20
C ARG A 116 0.60 22.42 5.27
N GLU A 117 1.94 22.42 5.32
CA GLU A 117 2.73 21.21 5.56
C GLU A 117 2.36 20.60 6.92
N ARG A 118 2.31 21.39 7.99
CA ARG A 118 1.90 20.91 9.33
C ARG A 118 0.51 20.27 9.34
N SER A 119 -0.43 20.80 8.56
CA SER A 119 -1.81 20.29 8.48
C SER A 119 -1.93 18.88 7.89
N LEU A 120 -0.89 18.39 7.19
CA LEU A 120 -0.85 17.00 6.72
C LEU A 120 -0.78 15.98 7.87
N TYR A 121 -0.45 16.46 9.08
CA TYR A 121 -0.11 15.65 10.26
C TYR A 121 -0.99 15.93 11.48
N ASP A 122 -1.98 16.83 11.36
CA ASP A 122 -2.77 17.27 12.50
C ASP A 122 -3.47 16.06 13.16
N SER A 123 -3.13 15.84 14.44
CA SER A 123 -3.44 14.65 15.22
C SER A 123 -4.88 14.58 15.70
N GLN A 124 -5.69 15.58 15.35
CA GLN A 124 -7.15 15.53 15.44
C GLN A 124 -7.68 14.69 14.26
N PRO A 125 -7.95 13.38 14.44
CA PRO A 125 -8.46 12.55 13.38
C PRO A 125 -9.95 12.79 13.30
N ASN A 126 -10.37 13.97 12.84
CA ASN A 126 -11.58 13.96 12.07
C ASN A 126 -11.16 13.27 10.75
N TYR A 127 -11.62 12.02 10.56
CA TYR A 127 -11.46 11.28 9.31
C TYR A 127 -11.85 12.12 8.08
N SER A 128 -12.62 13.19 8.31
CA SER A 128 -12.99 14.17 7.31
C SER A 128 -11.90 15.14 6.88
N THR A 129 -10.69 15.27 7.46
CA THR A 129 -9.67 16.23 6.96
C THR A 129 -8.86 15.64 5.82
N LEU A 130 -8.43 14.37 5.92
CA LEU A 130 -7.81 13.64 4.80
C LEU A 130 -8.81 13.33 3.68
N VAL A 131 -10.09 13.15 4.02
CA VAL A 131 -11.20 13.01 3.05
C VAL A 131 -11.73 14.38 2.56
N ARG A 132 -11.41 15.51 3.25
CA ARG A 132 -11.72 16.88 2.79
C ARG A 132 -10.65 17.50 1.91
N TYR A 133 -9.46 16.89 1.77
CA TYR A 133 -8.61 17.13 0.60
C TYR A 133 -9.34 16.53 -0.61
N ARG A 134 -10.29 17.33 -1.05
CA ARG A 134 -11.42 17.05 -1.93
C ARG A 134 -10.92 16.23 -3.10
N MET A 135 -11.35 14.96 -3.17
CA MET A 135 -11.50 14.21 -4.41
C MET A 135 -12.45 15.01 -5.32
N LYS A 136 -11.99 16.15 -5.83
CA LYS A 136 -12.68 16.84 -6.90
C LYS A 136 -12.42 15.98 -8.11
N ARG A 137 -13.48 15.32 -8.58
CA ARG A 137 -13.62 14.76 -9.94
C ARG A 137 -13.28 13.27 -10.09
N ILE A 138 -13.90 12.41 -9.29
CA ILE A 138 -14.25 11.03 -9.73
C ILE A 138 -15.71 10.76 -9.39
N LEU A 139 -16.64 11.44 -10.06
CA LEU A 139 -18.01 10.96 -10.33
C LEU A 139 -18.62 11.87 -11.40
N PRO A 140 -18.44 11.61 -12.70
CA PRO A 140 -19.44 12.01 -13.67
C PRO A 140 -20.59 10.98 -13.62
N GLN A 141 -21.80 11.51 -13.54
CA GLN A 141 -23.10 10.83 -13.57
C GLN A 141 -23.74 10.44 -12.24
N LYS A 142 -24.83 11.16 -11.98
CA LYS A 142 -25.93 10.83 -11.08
C LYS A 142 -26.41 9.40 -11.35
N ARG A 143 -25.93 8.43 -10.57
CA ARG A 143 -26.72 7.25 -10.24
C ARG A 143 -27.11 7.38 -8.78
N GLN A 144 -28.41 7.35 -8.54
CA GLN A 144 -29.01 7.39 -7.21
C GLN A 144 -28.52 6.17 -6.43
N TRP A 145 -27.54 6.35 -5.55
CA TRP A 145 -27.24 5.36 -4.53
C TRP A 145 -28.33 5.50 -3.48
N THR A 146 -29.31 4.60 -3.48
CA THR A 146 -30.22 4.44 -2.34
C THR A 146 -29.36 4.06 -1.13
N THR A 147 -29.28 4.94 -0.15
CA THR A 147 -28.64 4.68 1.14
C THR A 147 -29.41 3.58 1.86
N ARG A 148 -29.03 2.31 1.63
CA ARG A 148 -29.16 1.29 2.66
C ARG A 148 -27.93 1.42 3.55
N THR A 149 -28.12 2.01 4.72
CA THR A 149 -27.15 1.98 5.82
C THR A 149 -26.88 0.52 6.18
N VAL A 150 -25.71 0.00 5.82
CA VAL A 150 -25.18 -1.19 6.46
C VAL A 150 -24.67 -0.76 7.84
N SER A 151 -25.37 -1.18 8.88
CA SER A 151 -24.95 -0.97 10.26
C SER A 151 -23.76 -1.89 10.57
N TRP A 152 -22.57 -1.32 10.69
CA TRP A 152 -21.33 -2.05 10.98
C TRP A 152 -21.21 -2.55 12.43
N SER A 153 -22.24 -2.35 13.26
CA SER A 153 -22.31 -2.82 14.66
C SER A 153 -22.76 -4.27 14.84
N ARG A 154 -22.92 -5.06 13.76
CA ARG A 154 -23.42 -6.45 13.81
C ARG A 154 -22.59 -7.46 13.01
N LEU A 155 -21.30 -7.20 12.79
CA LEU A 155 -20.39 -8.21 12.25
C LEU A 155 -19.47 -8.73 13.37
N PRO A 156 -19.41 -10.04 13.63
CA PRO A 156 -18.44 -10.59 14.57
C PRO A 156 -17.02 -10.38 14.02
N VAL A 157 -16.15 -9.85 14.87
CA VAL A 157 -14.73 -9.64 14.61
C VAL A 157 -14.00 -10.98 14.72
N SER A 158 -13.74 -11.63 13.57
CA SER A 158 -12.59 -12.52 13.42
C SER A 158 -12.27 -12.74 11.95
N TRP A 159 -11.17 -12.12 11.49
CA TRP A 159 -10.50 -12.48 10.23
C TRP A 159 -9.23 -13.24 10.60
N ASP A 160 -9.39 -14.52 10.93
CA ASP A 160 -8.25 -15.43 11.03
C ASP A 160 -8.06 -16.11 9.67
N ILE A 161 -6.97 -15.78 8.99
CA ILE A 161 -6.61 -16.29 7.67
C ILE A 161 -5.27 -17.03 7.79
N THR A 162 -5.37 -18.36 7.82
CA THR A 162 -4.44 -19.40 7.25
C THR A 162 -4.02 -20.48 8.29
N PRO A 163 -3.92 -21.80 7.95
CA PRO A 163 -4.10 -22.46 6.65
C PRO A 163 -5.16 -23.57 6.58
N MET A 164 -5.78 -23.68 5.41
CA MET A 164 -6.24 -24.94 4.82
C MET A 164 -5.06 -25.90 4.64
N PHE A 165 -4.73 -26.70 5.65
CA PHE A 165 -4.14 -28.03 5.48
C PHE A 165 -4.51 -28.88 6.70
N ARG A 166 -5.67 -29.53 6.64
CA ARG A 166 -5.97 -30.67 7.50
C ARG A 166 -6.98 -31.57 6.80
N THR A 167 -6.49 -32.47 5.95
CA THR A 167 -7.22 -33.71 5.67
C THR A 167 -7.19 -34.57 6.93
N ARG A 168 -8.34 -35.19 7.21
CA ARG A 168 -8.65 -35.89 8.45
C ARG A 168 -8.04 -37.30 8.43
N SER A 169 -7.27 -37.58 9.48
CA SER A 169 -7.06 -38.85 10.21
C SER A 169 -7.49 -40.19 9.58
N MET A 170 -6.59 -41.18 9.60
CA MET A 170 -6.92 -42.53 10.08
C MET A 170 -5.68 -43.39 10.38
N TYR A 171 -5.75 -44.10 11.52
CA TYR A 171 -4.95 -45.22 12.02
C TYR A 171 -3.78 -44.99 13.02
N SER A 172 -3.71 -45.98 13.90
CA SER A 172 -3.24 -46.08 15.27
C SER A 172 -1.80 -46.63 15.41
N HIS A 173 -1.21 -46.46 16.59
CA HIS A 173 0.16 -46.76 17.07
C HIS A 173 0.65 -48.25 16.93
N PRO A 174 1.81 -48.65 17.51
CA PRO A 174 3.20 -48.38 17.12
C PRO A 174 4.10 -49.65 17.13
N THR A 175 5.18 -49.74 16.33
CA THR A 175 6.31 -50.62 16.69
C THR A 175 7.63 -50.15 16.08
N GLN A 176 8.68 -50.19 16.90
CA GLN A 176 10.09 -50.01 16.52
C GLN A 176 10.53 -51.04 15.49
N LEU A 177 11.45 -50.68 14.58
CA LEU A 177 12.61 -51.50 14.20
C LEU A 177 13.61 -50.71 13.32
N THR A 178 14.82 -50.66 13.87
CA THR A 178 16.18 -50.50 13.32
C THR A 178 16.44 -50.44 11.80
N SER A 179 17.39 -49.57 11.45
CA SER A 179 18.49 -49.73 10.47
C SER A 179 18.19 -50.28 9.07
N ARG A 180 18.60 -49.55 8.03
CA ARG A 180 19.55 -49.98 6.96
C ARG A 180 19.47 -49.00 5.78
N TRP A 181 20.48 -48.13 5.66
CA TRP A 181 20.73 -47.41 4.41
C TRP A 181 21.72 -48.25 3.61
N GLU A 182 21.20 -48.97 2.61
CA GLU A 182 22.01 -49.58 1.55
C GLU A 182 21.61 -48.97 0.22
N ASN A 183 22.65 -48.63 -0.53
CA ASN A 183 22.68 -48.02 -1.85
C ASN A 183 21.89 -48.81 -2.90
N VAL A 184 21.26 -48.11 -3.83
CA VAL A 184 21.24 -48.56 -5.24
C VAL A 184 21.45 -47.36 -6.15
N SER A 185 22.61 -47.39 -6.81
CA SER A 185 23.08 -46.55 -7.89
C SER A 185 22.22 -46.69 -9.14
N THR A 186 22.08 -45.61 -9.90
CA THR A 186 21.73 -45.66 -11.32
C THR A 186 22.99 -45.35 -12.13
N THR A 187 23.51 -46.38 -12.80
CA THR A 187 24.12 -46.31 -14.13
C THR A 187 23.83 -47.63 -14.83
#